data_AF-A0A396RQF7-F1
#
_entry.id   AF-A0A396RQF7-F1
#
_cell.length_a   1.000
_cell.length_b   1.000
_cell.length_c   1.000
_cell.angle_alpha   90.00
_cell.angle_beta   90.00
_cell.angle_gamma   90.00
#
_symmetry.space_group_name_H-M   'P 1'
#
loop_
_entity.id
_entity.type
_entity.pdbx_description
1 polymer ?
#
loop_
_entity_poly.entity_id
_entity_poly.type
_entity_poly.pdbx_seq_one_letter_code
_entity_poly.pdbx_strand_id
1 'polypeptide(L)'
;MVVIDNFSPCPEQLVEDATTLTFSTWSQYYPGVRAQVTPRYFDGLAAILAPVVRDVFGFRNRLEVSGALYSLATTPPGDLALPQRIPHFDGVEDGMIAIIHYLTRAGASGTSFYRHRSTGFETVNAARHRIYLDALQADFRTHGEPPPGYIAGDTPIFERIADFAPAWNRALIYRSSLLHCAAIADDSALTDDPRTGRLTVASFLSAE
;
A
#
# COMPACT_ATOMS: atom_id res chain seq x y z
N MET A 1 -13.10 1.09 -2.27
CA MET A 1 -12.01 0.08 -2.30
C MET A 1 -12.62 -1.26 -2.65
N VAL A 2 -11.87 -2.11 -3.35
CA VAL A 2 -12.26 -3.45 -3.78
C VAL A 2 -11.27 -4.45 -3.23
N VAL A 3 -11.75 -5.61 -2.80
CA VAL A 3 -10.94 -6.76 -2.38
C VAL A 3 -11.17 -7.87 -3.40
N ILE A 4 -10.10 -8.43 -3.94
CA ILE A 4 -10.16 -9.56 -4.87
C ILE A 4 -9.27 -10.67 -4.35
N ASP A 5 -9.88 -11.80 -4.00
CA ASP A 5 -9.15 -13.03 -3.69
C ASP A 5 -8.84 -13.81 -4.96
N ASN A 6 -7.76 -14.59 -4.93
CA ASN A 6 -7.26 -15.33 -6.09
C ASN A 6 -6.97 -14.42 -7.31
N PHE A 7 -6.33 -13.27 -7.06
CA PHE A 7 -6.15 -12.18 -8.02
C PHE A 7 -5.31 -12.55 -9.25
N SER A 8 -4.22 -13.29 -9.05
CA SER A 8 -3.37 -13.80 -10.15
C SER A 8 -3.68 -15.27 -10.44
N PRO A 9 -3.68 -15.71 -11.71
CA PRO A 9 -3.82 -17.13 -12.05
C PRO A 9 -2.57 -17.97 -11.69
N CYS A 10 -1.39 -17.33 -11.52
CA CYS A 10 -0.13 -18.03 -11.27
C CYS A 10 0.69 -17.34 -10.15
N PRO A 11 0.15 -17.21 -8.92
CA PRO A 11 0.81 -16.46 -7.84
C PRO A 11 2.10 -17.13 -7.35
N GLU A 12 2.22 -18.45 -7.47
CA GLU A 12 3.45 -19.21 -7.20
C GLU A 12 4.59 -18.71 -8.09
N GLN A 13 4.32 -18.53 -9.39
CA GLN A 13 5.32 -18.09 -10.35
C GLN A 13 5.77 -16.66 -10.08
N LEU A 14 4.90 -15.79 -9.54
CA LEU A 14 5.29 -14.43 -9.15
C LEU A 14 6.28 -14.43 -7.97
N VAL A 15 6.10 -15.33 -7.00
CA VAL A 15 7.07 -15.53 -5.91
C VAL A 15 8.41 -16.03 -6.47
N GLU A 16 8.37 -17.03 -7.35
CA GLU A 16 9.60 -17.56 -7.96
C GLU A 16 10.32 -16.50 -8.80
N ASP A 17 9.58 -15.72 -9.61
CA ASP A 17 10.13 -14.59 -10.35
C ASP A 17 10.84 -13.61 -9.39
N ALA A 18 10.20 -13.23 -8.28
CA ALA A 18 10.79 -12.35 -7.28
C ALA A 18 12.10 -12.91 -6.71
N THR A 19 12.22 -14.21 -6.50
CA THR A 19 13.45 -14.83 -5.94
C THR A 19 14.65 -14.76 -6.87
N THR A 20 14.44 -14.47 -8.15
CA THR A 20 15.53 -14.30 -9.13
C THR A 20 15.99 -12.85 -9.29
N LEU A 21 15.30 -11.90 -8.64
CA LEU A 21 15.58 -10.47 -8.75
C LEU A 21 16.52 -9.98 -7.65
N THR A 22 17.25 -8.91 -7.95
CA THR A 22 17.99 -8.15 -6.95
C THR A 22 17.10 -7.05 -6.37
N PHE A 23 16.85 -7.12 -5.06
CA PHE A 23 16.14 -6.11 -4.32
C PHE A 23 17.09 -5.03 -3.82
N SER A 24 16.62 -3.78 -3.81
CA SER A 24 17.38 -2.63 -3.29
C SER A 24 16.44 -1.64 -2.61
N THR A 25 17.00 -0.64 -1.93
CA THR A 25 16.21 0.46 -1.36
C THR A 25 15.90 1.49 -2.45
N TRP A 26 14.62 1.76 -2.72
CA TRP A 26 14.20 2.68 -3.80
C TRP A 26 13.77 4.06 -3.29
N SER A 27 13.22 4.14 -2.08
CA SER A 27 12.73 5.40 -1.52
C SER A 27 12.75 5.36 0.00
N GLN A 28 12.85 6.53 0.64
CA GLN A 28 12.72 6.67 2.09
C GLN A 28 11.29 6.43 2.61
N TYR A 29 10.28 6.41 1.73
CA TYR A 29 8.87 6.31 2.12
C TYR A 29 8.43 4.86 2.36
N TYR A 30 9.07 3.89 1.70
CA TYR A 30 8.76 2.49 1.89
C TYR A 30 9.76 1.85 2.89
N PRO A 31 9.28 1.13 3.93
CA PRO A 31 10.13 0.54 4.96
C PRO A 31 10.71 -0.82 4.52
N GLY A 32 11.49 -0.80 3.45
CA GLY A 32 12.23 -1.97 3.01
C GLY A 32 12.73 -1.89 1.57
N VAL A 33 12.87 -3.06 0.96
CA VAL A 33 13.50 -3.22 -0.35
C VAL A 33 12.48 -3.56 -1.44
N ARG A 34 12.80 -3.16 -2.67
CA ARG A 34 11.95 -3.32 -3.85
C ARG A 34 12.72 -3.80 -5.07
N ALA A 35 12.00 -4.41 -5.99
CA ALA A 35 12.49 -4.78 -7.31
C ALA A 35 11.40 -4.56 -8.37
N GLN A 36 11.80 -4.30 -9.62
CA GLN A 36 10.86 -4.15 -10.73
C GLN A 36 10.12 -5.47 -10.97
N VAL A 37 8.80 -5.45 -11.13
CA VAL A 37 8.09 -6.69 -11.51
C VAL A 37 8.40 -7.10 -12.94
N THR A 38 8.31 -8.39 -13.20
CA THR A 38 8.36 -8.93 -14.56
C THR A 38 7.08 -8.56 -15.32
N PRO A 39 7.12 -8.35 -16.65
CA PRO A 39 5.92 -8.04 -17.44
C PRO A 39 4.77 -9.03 -17.27
N ARG A 40 5.10 -10.29 -16.93
CA ARG A 40 4.15 -11.36 -16.64
C ARG A 40 3.14 -11.02 -15.56
N TYR A 41 3.47 -10.16 -14.59
CA TYR A 41 2.52 -9.72 -13.56
C TYR A 41 1.24 -9.14 -14.17
N PHE A 42 1.33 -8.50 -15.33
CA PHE A 42 0.20 -7.85 -15.98
C PHE A 42 -0.66 -8.78 -16.85
N ASP A 43 -0.22 -10.03 -17.06
CA ASP A 43 -0.92 -10.99 -17.90
C ASP A 43 -2.32 -11.28 -17.35
N GLY A 44 -3.34 -10.95 -18.13
CA GLY A 44 -4.75 -11.17 -17.76
C GLY A 44 -5.33 -10.18 -16.75
N LEU A 45 -4.53 -9.29 -16.14
CA LEU A 45 -5.03 -8.32 -15.16
C LEU A 45 -6.04 -7.34 -15.76
N ALA A 46 -5.91 -6.97 -17.04
CA ALA A 46 -6.83 -6.05 -17.69
C ALA A 46 -8.30 -6.52 -17.62
N ALA A 47 -8.54 -7.83 -17.77
CA ALA A 47 -9.88 -8.41 -17.70
C ALA A 47 -10.50 -8.33 -16.29
N ILE A 48 -9.65 -8.31 -15.25
CA ILE A 48 -10.03 -8.18 -13.85
C ILE A 48 -10.22 -6.70 -13.49
N LEU A 49 -9.30 -5.84 -13.93
CA LEU A 49 -9.24 -4.43 -13.54
C LEU A 49 -10.25 -3.57 -14.29
N ALA A 50 -10.53 -3.85 -15.57
CA ALA A 50 -11.42 -3.00 -16.36
C ALA A 50 -12.85 -2.90 -15.78
N PRO A 51 -13.51 -4.01 -15.36
CA PRO A 51 -14.81 -3.92 -14.67
C PRO A 51 -14.73 -3.16 -13.35
N VAL A 52 -13.66 -3.35 -12.57
CA VAL A 52 -13.47 -2.67 -11.28
C VAL A 52 -13.35 -1.15 -11.48
N VAL A 53 -12.49 -0.73 -12.40
CA VAL A 53 -12.25 0.68 -12.72
C VAL A 53 -13.54 1.34 -13.23
N ARG A 54 -14.31 0.64 -14.07
CA ARG A 54 -15.58 1.14 -14.63
C ARG A 54 -16.71 1.20 -13.61
N ASP A 55 -16.95 0.09 -12.91
CA ASP A 55 -18.19 -0.09 -12.14
C ASP A 55 -18.05 0.42 -10.70
N VAL A 56 -16.83 0.43 -10.14
CA VAL A 56 -16.58 0.88 -8.77
C VAL A 56 -15.97 2.29 -8.73
N PHE A 57 -15.01 2.58 -9.61
CA PHE A 57 -14.32 3.87 -9.60
C PHE A 57 -14.88 4.90 -10.58
N GLY A 58 -15.72 4.45 -11.53
CA GLY A 58 -16.47 5.30 -12.44
C GLY A 58 -15.71 5.76 -13.70
N PHE A 59 -14.49 5.28 -13.93
CA PHE A 59 -13.67 5.66 -15.08
C PHE A 59 -13.94 4.74 -16.27
N ARG A 60 -14.18 5.30 -17.46
CA ARG A 60 -14.73 4.55 -18.60
C ARG A 60 -13.98 4.73 -19.92
N ASN A 61 -13.09 5.71 -19.98
CA ASN A 61 -12.47 6.14 -21.23
C ASN A 61 -11.11 5.49 -21.43
N ARG A 62 -10.25 5.57 -20.42
CA ARG A 62 -8.86 5.11 -20.53
C ARG A 62 -8.40 4.44 -19.25
N LEU A 63 -7.59 3.40 -19.41
CA LEU A 63 -6.90 2.71 -18.33
C LEU A 63 -5.45 2.47 -18.77
N GLU A 64 -4.50 2.96 -18.00
CA GLU A 64 -3.08 2.77 -18.24
C GLU A 64 -2.39 2.33 -16.94
N VAL A 65 -1.55 1.31 -17.03
CA VAL A 65 -0.76 0.86 -15.89
C VAL A 65 0.54 1.66 -15.86
N SER A 66 0.76 2.41 -14.79
CA SER A 66 1.88 3.35 -14.68
C SER A 66 3.14 2.75 -14.04
N GLY A 67 3.02 1.61 -13.35
CA GLY A 67 4.17 0.88 -12.82
C GLY A 67 3.78 -0.17 -11.79
N ALA A 68 4.71 -1.09 -11.51
CA ALA A 68 4.56 -2.09 -10.47
C ALA A 68 5.92 -2.53 -9.91
N LEU A 69 5.98 -2.73 -8.61
CA LEU A 69 7.18 -3.12 -7.88
C LEU A 69 6.87 -4.28 -6.94
N TYR A 70 7.68 -5.33 -6.98
CA TYR A 70 7.79 -6.25 -5.85
C TYR A 70 8.34 -5.49 -4.65
N SER A 71 7.73 -5.69 -3.50
CA SER A 71 8.02 -4.95 -2.27
C SER A 71 8.07 -5.88 -1.08
N LEU A 72 9.18 -5.85 -0.35
CA LEU A 72 9.41 -6.58 0.90
C LEU A 72 9.64 -5.58 2.03
N ALA A 73 8.83 -5.66 3.08
CA ALA A 73 9.09 -4.90 4.29
C ALA A 73 10.26 -5.54 5.02
N THR A 74 11.33 -4.79 5.28
CA THR A 74 12.56 -5.30 5.89
C THR A 74 13.13 -4.37 6.96
N THR A 75 12.61 -3.15 7.08
CA THR A 75 13.09 -2.18 8.06
C THR A 75 12.56 -2.54 9.46
N PRO A 76 13.44 -2.73 10.46
CA PRO A 76 13.01 -2.95 11.83
C PRO A 76 12.23 -1.77 12.41
N PRO A 77 11.29 -1.98 13.35
CA PRO A 77 10.48 -0.91 13.96
C PRO A 77 11.27 0.29 14.51
N GLY A 78 12.44 0.01 15.10
CA GLY A 78 13.33 1.03 15.68
C GLY A 78 14.02 1.94 14.66
N ASP A 79 14.12 1.49 13.41
CA ASP A 79 14.85 2.19 12.33
C ASP A 79 13.90 2.94 11.38
N LEU A 80 12.60 2.93 11.68
CA LEU A 80 11.59 3.57 10.84
C LEU A 80 11.72 5.10 10.88
N ALA A 81 11.77 5.71 9.69
CA ALA A 81 11.63 7.15 9.54
C ALA A 81 10.19 7.60 9.85
N LEU A 82 9.99 8.88 10.22
CA LEU A 82 8.65 9.43 10.51
C LEU A 82 7.59 9.10 9.44
N PRO A 83 7.84 9.24 8.12
CA PRO A 83 6.84 8.91 7.10
C PRO A 83 6.40 7.44 7.08
N GLN A 84 7.23 6.53 7.60
CA GLN A 84 6.94 5.09 7.66
C GLN A 84 6.15 4.70 8.92
N ARG A 85 6.01 5.63 9.89
CA ARG A 85 5.33 5.43 11.17
C ARG A 85 3.89 5.98 11.19
N ILE A 86 3.44 6.60 10.09
CA ILE A 86 2.12 7.22 9.96
C ILE A 86 1.42 6.77 8.66
N PRO A 87 0.09 6.95 8.55
CA PRO A 87 -0.61 6.76 7.29
C PRO A 87 -0.12 7.73 6.21
N HIS A 88 -0.05 7.23 4.97
CA HIS A 88 0.31 7.99 3.78
C HIS A 88 -0.73 7.81 2.68
N PHE A 89 -0.57 8.57 1.60
CA PHE A 89 -1.28 8.44 0.34
C PHE A 89 -0.22 8.42 -0.78
N ASP A 90 -0.51 7.72 -1.87
CA ASP A 90 0.45 7.49 -2.96
C ASP A 90 0.42 8.60 -4.03
N GLY A 91 -0.71 9.29 -4.14
CA GLY A 91 -0.95 10.31 -5.17
C GLY A 91 -2.21 11.10 -4.90
N VAL A 92 -2.33 12.26 -5.54
CA VAL A 92 -3.41 13.23 -5.31
C VAL A 92 -4.38 13.33 -6.50
N GLU A 93 -4.03 12.68 -7.61
CA GLU A 93 -4.77 12.63 -8.85
C GLU A 93 -6.00 11.73 -8.71
N ASP A 94 -7.18 12.23 -9.10
CA ASP A 94 -8.45 11.53 -8.90
C ASP A 94 -8.50 10.16 -9.61
N GLY A 95 -7.87 10.07 -10.78
CA GLY A 95 -7.77 8.88 -11.63
C GLY A 95 -6.69 7.88 -11.21
N MET A 96 -5.87 8.19 -10.21
CA MET A 96 -4.79 7.31 -9.78
C MET A 96 -5.33 6.27 -8.79
N ILE A 97 -5.20 4.99 -9.17
CA ILE A 97 -5.63 3.85 -8.36
C ILE A 97 -4.40 3.03 -7.99
N ALA A 98 -4.29 2.69 -6.72
CA ALA A 98 -3.29 1.80 -6.17
C ALA A 98 -3.86 0.38 -6.05
N ILE A 99 -2.98 -0.59 -6.26
CA ILE A 99 -3.23 -2.01 -6.03
C ILE A 99 -2.10 -2.54 -5.14
N ILE A 100 -2.46 -3.15 -4.01
CA ILE A 100 -1.55 -3.97 -3.22
C ILE A 100 -1.98 -5.42 -3.37
N HIS A 101 -1.14 -6.24 -4.00
CA HIS A 101 -1.34 -7.68 -4.17
C HIS A 101 -0.43 -8.46 -3.22
N TYR A 102 -1.01 -9.27 -2.35
CA TYR A 102 -0.32 -10.07 -1.35
C TYR A 102 0.14 -11.41 -1.93
N LEU A 103 1.45 -11.64 -1.86
CA LEU A 103 2.12 -12.90 -2.22
C LEU A 103 2.81 -13.50 -0.99
N THR A 104 2.25 -13.26 0.19
CA THR A 104 2.76 -13.76 1.46
C THR A 104 1.88 -14.92 1.93
N ARG A 105 2.49 -16.05 2.29
CA ARG A 105 1.77 -17.23 2.83
C ARG A 105 1.74 -17.26 4.36
N ALA A 106 2.73 -16.63 5.01
CA ALA A 106 2.91 -16.64 6.46
C ALA A 106 3.10 -15.22 6.99
N GLY A 107 2.54 -14.92 8.16
CA GLY A 107 2.60 -13.60 8.79
C GLY A 107 1.31 -12.80 8.62
N ALA A 108 0.90 -12.14 9.70
CA ALA A 108 -0.38 -11.41 9.81
C ALA A 108 -0.28 -9.94 9.35
N SER A 109 0.63 -9.63 8.43
CA SER A 109 0.93 -8.26 8.05
C SER A 109 0.11 -7.74 6.86
N GLY A 110 -0.97 -7.03 7.16
CA GLY A 110 -1.97 -6.54 6.20
C GLY A 110 -1.78 -5.08 5.77
N THR A 111 -2.90 -4.41 5.50
CA THR A 111 -2.97 -2.96 5.27
C THR A 111 -4.16 -2.41 6.02
N SER A 112 -3.94 -1.34 6.78
CA SER A 112 -5.00 -0.59 7.43
C SER A 112 -5.21 0.74 6.70
N PHE A 113 -6.45 1.22 6.75
CA PHE A 113 -6.87 2.50 6.20
C PHE A 113 -7.33 3.42 7.33
N TYR A 114 -7.09 4.71 7.15
CA TYR A 114 -7.20 5.69 8.22
C TYR A 114 -8.02 6.91 7.84
N ARG A 115 -8.56 7.57 8.86
CA ARG A 115 -9.06 8.93 8.79
C ARG A 115 -8.18 9.82 9.67
N HIS A 116 -7.76 10.95 9.12
CA HIS A 116 -7.11 11.99 9.89
C HIS A 116 -8.15 12.71 10.77
N ARG A 117 -7.94 12.71 12.09
CA ARG A 117 -8.96 13.16 13.06
C ARG A 117 -9.23 14.66 12.96
N SER A 118 -8.18 15.48 12.89
CA SER A 118 -8.31 16.95 12.91
C SER A 118 -9.00 17.52 11.66
N THR A 119 -8.87 16.85 10.51
CA THR A 119 -9.54 17.28 9.27
C THR A 119 -10.77 16.46 8.90
N GLY A 120 -10.95 15.29 9.52
CA GLY A 120 -11.96 14.30 9.12
C GLY A 120 -11.68 13.61 7.78
N PHE A 121 -10.50 13.81 7.17
CA PHE A 121 -10.20 13.27 5.84
C PHE A 121 -9.75 11.82 5.90
N GLU A 122 -10.42 10.94 5.16
CA GLU A 122 -9.89 9.63 4.77
C GLU A 122 -9.13 9.67 3.45
N THR A 123 -9.39 10.66 2.60
CA THR A 123 -8.71 10.88 1.31
C THR A 123 -8.08 12.27 1.23
N VAL A 124 -6.87 12.33 0.68
CA VAL A 124 -6.08 13.55 0.45
C VAL A 124 -5.84 13.73 -1.05
N ASN A 125 -6.80 14.37 -1.72
CA ASN A 125 -6.64 14.77 -3.13
C ASN A 125 -5.98 16.15 -3.25
N ALA A 126 -5.80 16.64 -4.48
CA ALA A 126 -5.11 17.90 -4.75
C ALA A 126 -5.70 19.10 -3.98
N ALA A 127 -7.02 19.17 -3.86
CA ALA A 127 -7.71 20.25 -3.12
C ALA A 127 -7.54 20.15 -1.60
N ARG A 128 -7.36 18.93 -1.06
CA ARG A 128 -7.22 18.67 0.38
C ARG A 128 -5.77 18.69 0.85
N HIS A 129 -4.80 18.54 -0.06
CA HIS A 129 -3.39 18.30 0.25
C HIS A 129 -2.77 19.33 1.21
N ARG A 130 -2.90 20.62 0.91
CA ARG A 130 -2.32 21.68 1.76
C ARG A 130 -2.97 21.71 3.15
N ILE A 131 -4.30 21.62 3.20
CA ILE A 131 -5.08 21.61 4.44
C ILE A 131 -4.65 20.43 5.33
N TYR A 132 -4.47 19.25 4.73
CA TYR A 132 -4.00 18.06 5.43
C TYR A 132 -2.61 18.26 6.04
N LEU A 133 -1.64 18.74 5.26
CA LEU A 133 -0.26 18.92 5.74
C LEU A 133 -0.16 19.96 6.86
N ASP A 134 -0.87 21.07 6.73
CA ASP A 134 -0.84 22.14 7.74
C ASP A 134 -1.47 21.65 9.07
N ALA A 135 -2.57 20.89 8.98
CA ALA A 135 -3.21 20.27 10.14
C ALA A 135 -2.33 19.18 10.77
N LEU A 136 -1.74 18.28 9.98
CA LEU A 136 -0.83 17.24 10.46
C LEU A 136 0.37 17.83 11.22
N GLN A 137 0.91 18.94 10.72
CA GLN A 137 1.99 19.64 11.40
C GLN A 137 1.54 20.25 12.75
N ALA A 138 0.31 20.77 12.83
CA ALA A 138 -0.27 21.25 14.09
C ALA A 138 -0.52 20.10 15.08
N ASP A 139 -0.94 18.95 14.58
CA ASP A 139 -1.14 17.75 15.39
C ASP A 139 0.18 17.24 15.97
N PHE A 140 1.27 17.22 15.19
CA PHE A 140 2.59 16.88 15.74
C PHE A 140 3.10 17.87 16.79
N ARG A 141 2.77 19.16 16.68
CA ARG A 141 3.09 20.13 17.75
C ARG A 141 2.29 19.87 19.03
N THR A 142 1.08 19.33 18.90
CA THR A 142 0.14 19.13 20.02
C THR A 142 0.35 17.77 20.70
N HIS A 143 0.53 16.72 19.91
CA HIS A 143 0.58 15.32 20.37
C HIS A 143 1.98 14.73 20.32
N GLY A 144 2.95 15.40 19.70
CA GLY A 144 4.26 14.85 19.39
C GLY A 144 4.24 13.95 18.14
N GLU A 145 5.43 13.57 17.68
CA GLU A 145 5.58 12.50 16.70
C GLU A 145 5.24 11.13 17.31
N PRO A 146 4.74 10.15 16.52
CA PRO A 146 4.55 8.80 17.02
C PRO A 146 5.88 8.19 17.50
N PRO A 147 5.86 7.27 18.48
CA PRO A 147 7.05 6.52 18.88
C PRO A 147 7.59 5.67 17.70
N PRO A 148 8.84 5.20 17.75
CA PRO A 148 9.36 4.25 16.76
C PRO A 148 8.47 3.00 16.67
N GLY A 149 8.09 2.63 15.45
CA GLY A 149 7.29 1.45 15.18
C GLY A 149 6.26 1.63 14.07
N TYR A 150 5.79 0.50 13.54
CA TYR A 150 4.66 0.47 12.62
C TYR A 150 3.40 0.91 13.35
N ILE A 151 2.59 1.74 12.71
CA ILE A 151 1.30 2.17 13.28
C ILE A 151 0.39 0.95 13.49
N ALA A 152 -0.17 0.83 14.69
CA ALA A 152 -1.09 -0.23 15.06
C ALA A 152 -2.35 0.35 15.72
N GLY A 153 -3.50 0.17 15.07
CA GLY A 153 -4.77 0.67 15.58
C GLY A 153 -4.89 2.20 15.53
N ASP A 154 -5.69 2.73 16.44
CA ASP A 154 -5.94 4.17 16.54
C ASP A 154 -4.79 4.92 17.21
N THR A 155 -4.60 6.18 16.83
CA THR A 155 -3.71 7.14 17.49
C THR A 155 -4.46 8.43 17.82
N PRO A 156 -3.88 9.36 18.59
CA PRO A 156 -4.46 10.69 18.78
C PRO A 156 -4.66 11.50 17.48
N ILE A 157 -3.90 11.19 16.42
CA ILE A 157 -3.93 11.91 15.13
C ILE A 157 -4.77 11.17 14.08
N PHE A 158 -4.79 9.83 14.14
CA PHE A 158 -5.44 8.99 13.13
C PHE A 158 -6.42 7.99 13.77
N GLU A 159 -7.58 7.84 13.14
CA GLU A 159 -8.56 6.80 13.43
C GLU A 159 -8.41 5.69 12.38
N ARG A 160 -8.27 4.42 12.80
CA ARG A 160 -8.29 3.29 11.87
C ARG A 160 -9.72 2.99 11.47
N ILE A 161 -10.04 3.22 10.21
CA ILE A 161 -11.41 3.07 9.67
C ILE A 161 -11.63 1.73 8.97
N ALA A 162 -10.56 1.04 8.58
CA ALA A 162 -10.62 -0.32 8.08
C ALA A 162 -9.29 -1.05 8.27
N ASP A 163 -9.34 -2.37 8.37
CA ASP A 163 -8.19 -3.24 8.56
C ASP A 163 -8.37 -4.49 7.70
N PHE A 164 -7.39 -4.78 6.86
CA PHE A 164 -7.41 -5.95 5.98
C PHE A 164 -6.23 -6.84 6.31
N ALA A 165 -6.53 -7.97 6.94
CA ALA A 165 -5.57 -9.05 7.10
C ALA A 165 -5.03 -9.49 5.74
N PRO A 166 -3.74 -9.87 5.66
CA PRO A 166 -3.19 -10.41 4.44
C PRO A 166 -3.86 -11.75 4.13
N ALA A 167 -4.05 -12.03 2.86
CA ALA A 167 -4.42 -13.36 2.40
C ALA A 167 -3.59 -13.68 1.16
N TRP A 168 -3.17 -14.94 1.04
CA TRP A 168 -2.44 -15.40 -0.13
C TRP A 168 -3.22 -15.07 -1.41
N ASN A 169 -2.55 -14.46 -2.39
CA ASN A 169 -3.12 -14.08 -3.67
C ASN A 169 -4.32 -13.13 -3.58
N ARG A 170 -4.38 -12.28 -2.55
CA ARG A 170 -5.39 -11.21 -2.41
C ARG A 170 -4.88 -9.89 -2.95
N ALA A 171 -5.70 -9.15 -3.69
CA ALA A 171 -5.45 -7.76 -4.03
C ALA A 171 -6.42 -6.81 -3.32
N LEU A 172 -5.89 -5.69 -2.83
CA LEU A 172 -6.66 -4.52 -2.40
C LEU A 172 -6.50 -3.44 -3.46
N ILE A 173 -7.63 -2.92 -3.96
CA ILE A 173 -7.66 -1.89 -5.01
C ILE A 173 -8.37 -0.65 -4.45
N TYR A 174 -7.68 0.49 -4.43
CA TYR A 174 -8.18 1.71 -3.80
C TYR A 174 -7.63 2.98 -4.48
N ARG A 175 -8.27 4.12 -4.23
CA ARG A 175 -7.78 5.41 -4.75
C ARG A 175 -6.45 5.73 -4.10
N SER A 176 -5.46 6.13 -4.87
CA SER A 176 -4.12 6.47 -4.36
C SER A 176 -4.12 7.59 -3.32
N SER A 177 -5.17 8.44 -3.31
CA SER A 177 -5.36 9.48 -2.32
C SER A 177 -5.86 8.99 -0.95
N LEU A 178 -6.23 7.72 -0.80
CA LEU A 178 -6.74 7.15 0.45
C LEU A 178 -5.61 6.96 1.46
N LEU A 179 -5.81 7.45 2.68
CA LEU A 179 -4.84 7.30 3.77
C LEU A 179 -4.74 5.85 4.22
N HIS A 180 -3.53 5.30 4.15
CA HIS A 180 -3.27 3.90 4.46
C HIS A 180 -1.86 3.68 5.01
N CYS A 181 -1.63 2.54 5.65
CA CYS A 181 -0.30 2.11 6.08
C CYS A 181 -0.22 0.58 6.08
N ALA A 182 1.00 0.04 5.99
CA ALA A 182 1.23 -1.38 6.22
C ALA A 182 0.88 -1.70 7.68
N ALA A 183 0.06 -2.73 7.89
CA ALA A 183 -0.32 -3.20 9.21
C ALA A 183 0.58 -4.37 9.58
N ILE A 184 1.79 -4.10 10.09
CA ILE A 184 2.76 -5.15 10.41
C ILE A 184 2.54 -5.61 11.84
N ALA A 185 2.08 -6.86 12.00
CA ALA A 185 1.74 -7.45 13.29
C ALA A 185 2.84 -8.37 13.86
N ASP A 186 3.77 -8.83 13.01
CA ASP A 186 4.83 -9.76 13.38
C ASP A 186 6.14 -9.35 12.70
N ASP A 187 7.14 -9.01 13.52
CA ASP A 187 8.47 -8.60 13.07
C ASP A 187 9.21 -9.76 12.39
N SER A 188 8.81 -11.02 12.61
CA SER A 188 9.43 -12.17 11.93
C SER A 188 9.19 -12.15 10.41
N ALA A 189 8.22 -11.37 9.94
CA ALA A 189 7.95 -11.18 8.51
C ALA A 189 8.85 -10.10 7.85
N LEU A 190 9.70 -9.42 8.63
CA LEU A 190 10.62 -8.38 8.17
C LEU A 190 11.92 -8.97 7.61
N THR A 191 11.78 -9.86 6.62
CA THR A 191 12.91 -10.54 5.96
C THR A 191 12.98 -10.15 4.49
N ASP A 192 14.18 -10.21 3.92
CA ASP A 192 14.43 -9.97 2.49
C ASP A 192 14.21 -11.21 1.60
N ASP A 193 13.87 -12.37 2.17
CA ASP A 193 13.48 -13.56 1.41
C ASP A 193 12.04 -13.43 0.88
N PRO A 194 11.82 -13.42 -0.46
CA PRO A 194 10.47 -13.34 -1.04
C PRO A 194 9.55 -14.51 -0.70
N ARG A 195 10.07 -15.67 -0.26
CA ARG A 195 9.26 -16.85 0.09
C ARG A 195 8.68 -16.78 1.50
N THR A 196 9.37 -16.12 2.42
CA THR A 196 9.00 -16.07 3.85
C THR A 196 8.62 -14.68 4.33
N GLY A 197 9.16 -13.63 3.70
CA GLY A 197 8.89 -12.25 4.05
C GLY A 197 7.52 -11.78 3.57
N ARG A 198 7.15 -10.57 3.98
CA ARG A 198 5.92 -9.89 3.54
C ARG A 198 6.05 -9.42 2.08
N LEU A 199 6.08 -10.35 1.12
CA LEU A 199 6.11 -10.05 -0.30
C LEU A 199 4.76 -9.52 -0.78
N THR A 200 4.78 -8.32 -1.36
CA THR A 200 3.64 -7.70 -2.04
C THR A 200 4.05 -7.19 -3.41
N VAL A 201 3.10 -7.09 -4.33
CA VAL A 201 3.23 -6.23 -5.51
C VAL A 201 2.44 -4.96 -5.25
N ALA A 202 3.13 -3.82 -5.24
CA ALA A 202 2.50 -2.50 -5.27
C ALA A 202 2.48 -2.03 -6.72
N SER A 203 1.29 -1.81 -7.27
CA SER A 203 1.11 -1.36 -8.65
C SER A 203 0.12 -0.22 -8.76
N PHE A 204 0.33 0.63 -9.75
CA PHE A 204 -0.45 1.84 -9.97
C PHE A 204 -1.02 1.87 -11.38
N LEU A 205 -2.19 2.46 -11.49
CA LEU A 205 -2.83 2.73 -12.76
C LEU A 205 -3.41 4.15 -12.76
N SER A 206 -3.44 4.76 -13.94
CA SER A 206 -4.20 5.96 -14.23
C SER A 206 -5.47 5.58 -15.00
N ALA A 207 -6.58 6.20 -14.61
CA ALA A 207 -7.87 5.98 -15.23
C ALA A 207 -8.60 7.31 -15.49
N GLU A 208 -9.33 7.36 -16.62
CA GLU A 208 -10.11 8.51 -17.09
C GLU A 208 -11.53 8.11 -17.51
#